data_AF-A0A4P7EZB8-F1
#
_entry.id   AF-A0A4P7EZB8-F1
#
_cell.length_a   1.000
_cell.length_b   1.000
_cell.length_c   1.000
_cell.angle_alpha   90.00
_cell.angle_beta   90.00
_cell.angle_gamma   90.00
#
_symmetry.space_group_name_H-M   'P 1'
#
loop_
_entity.id
_entity.type
_entity.pdbx_description
1 polymer ?
#
loop_
_entity_poly.entity_id
_entity_poly.type
_entity_poly.pdbx_seq_one_letter_code
_entity_poly.pdbx_strand_id
1 'polypeptide(L)'
;MRTRSTGQSRSTPCAARISADSGSPCASENRVRRAAPSLRPSPNTPKIAAKIGFGEGCMRDDVQFSGFLFKGKSALWRGHLLILFAFVALAMPRESADAAEGETPKKFVPYPQFISETKDAKPQDFGAKSDGRVKDAAAFEEMRSYILSYYDGIAVKHSFVEDGRTVDCVPIEQQPSLHSGKGGEKSELRPAPITRPITPPKPEKGAAAPGSTRAIDLTLKKGKRDAFGNELYCPKGTIPIRRMTLDDIMRFPTLRDFLRAGKWDDGSLDREGRTHPNRNNPDDSSTHYYARGYQFVDNFGGDGWLNVWSPTVAKDSMSLSQLWVVGSEGEGKQTVEAGWQVYPNKWGSDKAALFIFYTTKNYSDGCYNLECKGFVQIANNVYLGKGFTHYSSSGDGQWGFNLQWKRHTDGNWWLFYKGNANYIAVGYYPKSLFGTGTLASKATKIAFGGEDTGDASAKQMGSGALAADGWQKAAFLNFAFYIDTSTVSQWANLTKYESDPDCYTATINNIYGSWGTYLYFGGPKCN
;
A
#
# COMPACT_ATOMS: atom_id res chain seq x y z
N MET A 1 -77.09 -14.13 -14.68
CA MET A 1 -77.03 -13.60 -16.06
C MET A 1 -75.64 -13.92 -16.59
N ARG A 2 -75.43 -14.91 -17.46
CA ARG A 2 -75.64 -14.90 -18.94
C ARG A 2 -74.95 -13.68 -19.60
N THR A 3 -74.10 -13.73 -20.64
CA THR A 3 -73.59 -14.77 -21.55
C THR A 3 -72.71 -14.07 -22.63
N ARG A 4 -71.68 -14.78 -23.16
CA ARG A 4 -71.22 -14.86 -24.58
C ARG A 4 -70.55 -13.63 -25.25
N SER A 5 -69.30 -13.71 -25.75
CA SER A 5 -68.72 -14.41 -26.94
C SER A 5 -69.11 -13.75 -28.27
N THR A 6 -68.20 -13.40 -29.19
CA THR A 6 -67.45 -14.23 -30.18
C THR A 6 -66.27 -13.40 -30.76
N GLY A 7 -65.17 -13.87 -31.39
CA GLY A 7 -64.71 -15.10 -32.08
C GLY A 7 -63.94 -14.66 -33.36
N GLN A 8 -62.69 -15.06 -33.66
CA GLN A 8 -62.21 -16.12 -34.61
C GLN A 8 -60.73 -15.82 -34.99
N SER A 9 -59.79 -16.71 -35.40
CA SER A 9 -59.76 -18.17 -35.68
C SER A 9 -58.31 -18.71 -35.88
N ARG A 10 -58.09 -19.99 -35.46
CA ARG A 10 -57.28 -21.13 -36.05
C ARG A 10 -55.76 -20.97 -36.27
N SER A 11 -54.86 -21.96 -36.11
CA SER A 11 -54.91 -23.44 -35.92
C SER A 11 -53.54 -23.98 -35.45
N THR A 12 -53.54 -25.09 -34.71
CA THR A 12 -52.42 -25.94 -34.20
C THR A 12 -52.26 -27.24 -35.05
N PRO A 13 -51.44 -28.27 -34.72
CA PRO A 13 -50.22 -28.43 -33.87
C PRO A 13 -49.12 -29.39 -34.45
N CYS A 14 -48.07 -29.67 -33.64
CA CYS A 14 -47.37 -30.97 -33.40
C CYS A 14 -45.84 -31.10 -33.67
N ALA A 15 -45.12 -31.31 -32.55
CA ALA A 15 -44.20 -32.40 -32.18
C ALA A 15 -42.87 -32.72 -32.93
N ALA A 16 -41.79 -32.63 -32.10
CA ALA A 16 -40.74 -33.64 -31.82
C ALA A 16 -39.47 -33.80 -32.70
N ARG A 17 -38.33 -33.72 -31.97
CA ARG A 17 -37.18 -34.67 -31.92
C ARG A 17 -36.02 -34.58 -32.95
N ILE A 18 -34.81 -34.70 -32.36
CA ILE A 18 -33.59 -35.44 -32.76
C ILE A 18 -32.36 -34.63 -33.22
N SER A 19 -31.24 -35.18 -32.72
CA SER A 19 -29.83 -34.81 -32.65
C SER A 19 -29.00 -35.58 -33.70
N ALA A 20 -27.70 -35.23 -33.77
CA ALA A 20 -26.59 -36.02 -34.32
C ALA A 20 -26.45 -35.96 -35.86
N ASP A 21 -25.29 -36.15 -36.48
CA ASP A 21 -23.98 -36.61 -36.03
C ASP A 21 -22.96 -36.36 -37.16
N SER A 22 -21.69 -36.64 -36.86
CA SER A 22 -20.66 -37.23 -37.74
C SER A 22 -19.82 -36.34 -38.67
N GLY A 23 -18.49 -36.56 -38.59
CA GLY A 23 -17.63 -36.50 -39.77
C GLY A 23 -16.23 -35.89 -39.63
N SER A 24 -15.33 -36.51 -38.86
CA SER A 24 -13.90 -36.58 -39.25
C SER A 24 -13.80 -37.38 -40.57
N PRO A 25 -12.82 -37.18 -41.49
CA PRO A 25 -11.42 -37.59 -41.19
C PRO A 25 -10.28 -36.96 -42.03
N CYS A 26 -9.08 -37.44 -41.70
CA CYS A 26 -7.91 -37.67 -42.57
C CYS A 26 -6.85 -36.58 -42.77
N ALA A 27 -5.66 -36.98 -42.32
CA ALA A 27 -4.33 -36.47 -42.62
C ALA A 27 -3.98 -36.45 -44.12
N SER A 28 -3.03 -35.60 -44.48
CA SER A 28 -1.89 -36.06 -45.30
C SER A 28 -0.71 -35.10 -45.16
N GLU A 29 0.46 -35.72 -44.97
CA GLU A 29 1.77 -35.12 -45.06
C GLU A 29 2.02 -34.60 -46.48
N ASN A 30 2.77 -33.50 -46.62
CA ASN A 30 3.81 -33.48 -47.65
C ASN A 30 4.92 -32.45 -47.33
N ARG A 31 6.13 -33.01 -47.27
CA ARG A 31 7.42 -32.36 -47.06
C ARG A 31 8.03 -32.13 -48.43
N VAL A 32 8.38 -30.89 -48.80
CA VAL A 32 9.38 -30.63 -49.86
C VAL A 32 10.37 -29.56 -49.42
N ARG A 33 11.64 -29.87 -49.69
CA ARG A 33 12.88 -29.22 -49.27
C ARG A 33 13.37 -28.19 -50.31
N ARG A 34 14.40 -27.42 -49.87
CA ARG A 34 15.49 -26.76 -50.64
C ARG A 34 15.12 -25.42 -51.30
N ALA A 35 15.97 -24.39 -51.36
CA ALA A 35 17.38 -24.21 -50.98
C ALA A 35 17.70 -22.70 -50.83
N ALA A 36 18.80 -22.39 -50.16
CA ALA A 36 19.47 -21.09 -50.12
C ALA A 36 20.06 -20.68 -51.49
N PRO A 37 20.61 -19.46 -51.60
CA PRO A 37 22.07 -19.41 -51.69
C PRO A 37 22.75 -18.30 -50.87
N SER A 38 23.99 -18.60 -50.49
CA SER A 38 25.02 -17.74 -49.92
C SER A 38 25.73 -16.89 -50.98
N LEU A 39 26.34 -15.76 -50.60
CA LEU A 39 27.68 -15.30 -51.04
C LEU A 39 28.17 -14.12 -50.14
N ARG A 40 29.44 -14.16 -49.73
CA ARG A 40 30.27 -13.13 -49.00
C ARG A 40 31.22 -12.43 -50.02
N PRO A 41 32.21 -11.56 -49.66
CA PRO A 41 32.26 -10.33 -48.83
C PRO A 41 33.12 -9.14 -49.41
N SER A 42 33.08 -7.96 -48.72
CA SER A 42 34.15 -6.91 -48.54
C SER A 42 34.47 -5.88 -49.67
N PRO A 43 35.25 -4.77 -49.45
CA PRO A 43 35.38 -3.78 -48.33
C PRO A 43 35.34 -2.28 -48.79
N ASN A 44 35.20 -1.31 -47.86
CA ASN A 44 36.14 -0.17 -47.70
C ASN A 44 35.70 0.87 -46.64
N THR A 45 36.68 1.31 -45.85
CA THR A 45 36.68 2.39 -44.84
C THR A 45 37.30 3.67 -45.44
N PRO A 46 37.27 4.81 -44.72
CA PRO A 46 38.56 5.30 -44.24
C PRO A 46 38.60 5.68 -42.75
N LYS A 47 39.81 5.53 -42.19
CA LYS A 47 40.24 5.87 -40.83
C LYS A 47 40.80 7.30 -40.78
N ILE A 48 40.70 7.97 -39.64
CA ILE A 48 41.69 8.94 -39.17
C ILE A 48 42.10 8.53 -37.75
N ALA A 49 43.40 8.48 -37.52
CA ALA A 49 44.07 8.12 -36.26
C ALA A 49 45.12 9.18 -35.92
N ALA A 50 45.36 9.42 -34.63
CA ALA A 50 46.60 9.95 -34.06
C ALA A 50 46.63 9.53 -32.56
N LYS A 51 47.39 8.51 -32.14
CA LYS A 51 48.80 8.49 -31.64
C LYS A 51 49.07 9.54 -30.54
N ILE A 52 48.99 9.16 -29.25
CA ILE A 52 50.04 8.63 -28.33
C ILE A 52 51.13 9.66 -27.97
N GLY A 53 51.25 9.93 -26.67
CA GLY A 53 52.45 10.48 -26.01
C GLY A 53 52.37 10.26 -24.50
N PHE A 54 53.19 9.35 -23.96
CA PHE A 54 53.52 9.22 -22.54
C PHE A 54 54.54 10.29 -22.15
N GLY A 55 54.44 10.82 -20.92
CA GLY A 55 55.46 11.68 -20.32
C GLY A 55 55.35 11.65 -18.80
N GLU A 56 56.35 11.05 -18.16
CA GLU A 56 56.63 11.09 -16.72
C GLU A 56 57.05 12.50 -16.28
N GLY A 57 56.78 12.85 -15.02
CA GLY A 57 57.27 14.08 -14.40
C GLY A 57 56.97 14.15 -12.90
N CYS A 58 57.97 13.85 -12.08
CA CYS A 58 58.01 14.12 -10.64
C CYS A 58 58.08 15.62 -10.31
N MET A 59 57.49 16.04 -9.18
CA MET A 59 58.03 16.96 -8.14
C MET A 59 56.88 17.34 -7.17
N ARG A 60 56.96 16.95 -5.90
CA ARG A 60 57.60 17.62 -4.72
C ARG A 60 56.69 18.64 -4.03
N ASP A 61 56.73 18.53 -2.70
CA ASP A 61 56.05 19.30 -1.67
C ASP A 61 56.17 20.82 -1.86
N ASP A 62 55.13 21.57 -1.48
CA ASP A 62 55.31 22.65 -0.52
C ASP A 62 53.99 23.16 0.09
N VAL A 63 54.12 23.47 1.37
CA VAL A 63 53.15 24.00 2.33
C VAL A 63 52.81 25.46 2.01
N GLN A 64 51.57 25.91 2.25
CA GLN A 64 51.30 27.10 3.09
C GLN A 64 49.81 27.32 3.40
N PHE A 65 49.55 27.39 4.71
CA PHE A 65 48.34 27.91 5.33
C PHE A 65 48.36 29.44 5.32
N SER A 66 47.23 30.09 4.99
CA SER A 66 47.01 31.50 5.29
C SER A 66 45.67 31.68 6.01
N GLY A 67 45.74 31.98 7.31
CA GLY A 67 44.62 32.46 8.11
C GLY A 67 44.38 33.95 7.93
N PHE A 68 43.13 34.37 8.02
CA PHE A 68 42.74 35.77 8.08
C PHE A 68 42.10 36.08 9.43
N LEU A 69 42.80 36.94 10.19
CA LEU A 69 42.36 37.64 11.39
C LEU A 69 41.50 38.85 11.00
N PHE A 70 40.41 39.11 11.73
CA PHE A 70 39.82 40.45 11.81
C PHE A 70 39.67 40.91 13.26
N LYS A 71 40.25 42.09 13.53
CA LYS A 71 40.31 42.81 14.80
C LYS A 71 38.99 43.51 15.11
N GLY A 72 38.65 43.56 16.39
CA GLY A 72 37.55 44.37 16.93
C GLY A 72 37.84 45.87 17.00
N LYS A 73 36.77 46.64 17.18
CA LYS A 73 36.78 48.01 17.72
C LYS A 73 35.54 48.22 18.62
N SER A 74 35.80 48.79 19.78
CA SER A 74 34.88 49.24 20.82
C SER A 74 34.29 50.63 20.54
N ALA A 75 33.07 50.89 21.00
CA ALA A 75 32.57 52.25 21.28
C ALA A 75 31.57 52.23 22.46
N LEU A 76 31.74 53.19 23.37
CA LEU A 76 30.95 53.45 24.57
C LEU A 76 29.58 54.06 24.24
N TRP A 77 28.58 53.91 25.14
CA TRP A 77 27.78 55.04 25.65
C TRP A 77 27.10 54.71 27.00
N ARG A 78 26.77 55.79 27.73
CA ARG A 78 26.54 55.94 29.18
C ARG A 78 25.15 55.49 29.66
N GLY A 79 25.02 55.15 30.94
CA GLY A 79 23.76 54.74 31.59
C GLY A 79 23.01 55.81 32.37
N HIS A 80 21.78 55.48 32.79
CA HIS A 80 20.94 55.99 33.90
C HIS A 80 19.99 54.80 34.25
N LEU A 81 19.99 54.17 35.43
CA LEU A 81 19.55 54.53 36.79
C LEU A 81 18.04 54.28 37.07
N LEU A 82 17.81 53.22 37.87
CA LEU A 82 16.81 53.00 38.95
C LEU A 82 15.41 52.37 38.72
N ILE A 83 15.24 51.27 39.48
CA ILE A 83 14.11 50.77 40.29
C ILE A 83 12.94 50.07 39.59
N LEU A 84 12.81 48.76 39.85
CA LEU A 84 11.54 48.19 40.33
C LEU A 84 11.74 46.87 41.08
N PHE A 85 10.82 46.69 42.04
CA PHE A 85 10.90 45.88 43.26
C PHE A 85 11.06 44.37 43.07
N ALA A 86 11.77 43.77 44.03
CA ALA A 86 11.81 42.34 44.27
C ALA A 86 10.47 41.81 44.80
N PHE A 87 9.96 40.75 44.18
CA PHE A 87 9.10 39.75 44.81
C PHE A 87 9.78 38.39 44.64
N VAL A 88 10.37 37.88 45.72
CA VAL A 88 10.85 36.50 45.81
C VAL A 88 9.63 35.63 46.09
N ALA A 89 9.10 34.97 45.06
CA ALA A 89 8.22 33.82 45.23
C ALA A 89 9.08 32.55 45.09
N LEU A 90 9.14 31.76 46.17
CA LEU A 90 9.68 30.41 46.18
C LEU A 90 8.89 29.54 45.19
N ALA A 91 9.42 29.35 43.99
CA ALA A 91 8.98 28.31 43.08
C ALA A 91 9.97 27.15 43.18
N MET A 92 9.60 26.12 43.96
CA MET A 92 10.22 24.80 43.84
C MET A 92 9.90 24.25 42.45
N PRO A 93 10.87 23.66 41.72
CA PRO A 93 10.56 22.95 40.49
C PRO A 93 9.73 21.71 40.86
N ARG A 94 8.46 21.72 40.45
CA ARG A 94 7.64 20.52 40.42
C ARG A 94 8.15 19.72 39.22
N GLU A 95 9.08 18.80 39.45
CA GLU A 95 9.34 17.70 38.53
C GLU A 95 8.02 16.95 38.37
N SER A 96 7.29 17.22 37.29
CA SER A 96 6.31 16.30 36.77
C SER A 96 7.08 15.08 36.26
N ALA A 97 7.25 14.11 37.15
CA ALA A 97 7.56 12.75 36.75
C ALA A 97 6.33 12.23 35.98
N ASP A 98 6.29 12.51 34.68
CA ASP A 98 5.53 11.68 33.76
C ASP A 98 6.21 10.31 33.79
N ALA A 99 5.65 9.43 34.61
CA ALA A 99 5.95 8.02 34.58
C ALA A 99 5.55 7.53 33.18
N ALA A 100 6.55 7.38 32.31
CA ALA A 100 6.43 6.54 31.14
C ALA A 100 5.92 5.18 31.64
N GLU A 101 4.71 4.79 31.23
CA GLU A 101 4.24 3.43 31.38
C GLU A 101 5.34 2.52 30.82
N GLY A 102 5.94 1.73 31.70
CA GLY A 102 7.01 0.81 31.33
C GLY A 102 6.47 -0.24 30.38
N GLU A 103 6.64 -0.05 29.07
CA GLU A 103 6.58 -1.15 28.13
C GLU A 103 7.59 -2.21 28.59
N THR A 104 7.10 -3.35 29.06
CA THR A 104 7.94 -4.54 29.26
C THR A 104 8.78 -4.75 27.99
N PRO A 105 10.11 -4.93 28.09
CA PRO A 105 10.96 -5.12 26.93
C PRO A 105 10.40 -6.26 26.09
N LYS A 106 9.91 -5.96 24.88
CA LYS A 106 9.37 -6.98 23.98
C LYS A 106 10.47 -7.98 23.67
N LYS A 107 10.41 -9.15 24.29
CA LYS A 107 11.39 -10.23 24.16
C LYS A 107 11.34 -10.77 22.73
N PHE A 108 12.50 -11.03 22.12
CA PHE A 108 12.56 -11.82 20.90
C PHE A 108 12.12 -13.26 21.18
N VAL A 109 11.08 -13.70 20.47
CA VAL A 109 10.55 -15.07 20.56
C VAL A 109 10.98 -15.83 19.30
N PRO A 110 11.86 -16.82 19.39
CA PRO A 110 12.20 -17.69 18.26
C PRO A 110 10.96 -18.37 17.67
N TYR A 111 10.94 -18.59 16.36
CA TYR A 111 9.78 -19.15 15.66
C TYR A 111 9.25 -20.49 16.25
N PRO A 112 10.10 -21.50 16.56
CA PRO A 112 9.61 -22.75 17.15
C PRO A 112 8.94 -22.54 18.52
N GLN A 113 9.47 -21.62 19.32
CA GLN A 113 8.90 -21.26 20.62
C GLN A 113 7.53 -20.60 20.42
N PHE A 114 7.42 -19.65 19.50
CA PHE A 114 6.14 -18.99 19.16
C PHE A 114 5.05 -20.00 18.77
N ILE A 115 5.38 -20.99 17.93
CA ILE A 115 4.43 -22.04 17.55
C ILE A 115 4.05 -22.91 18.76
N SER A 116 5.00 -23.27 19.63
CA SER A 116 4.71 -24.02 20.86
C SER A 116 3.78 -23.24 21.78
N GLU A 117 4.12 -21.98 22.07
CA GLU A 117 3.32 -21.11 22.95
C GLU A 117 1.91 -20.90 22.39
N THR A 118 1.75 -20.79 21.07
CA THR A 118 0.43 -20.70 20.43
C THR A 118 -0.37 -22.00 20.57
N LYS A 119 0.28 -23.17 20.53
CA LYS A 119 -0.37 -24.48 20.75
C LYS A 119 -0.79 -24.69 22.21
N ASP A 120 -0.06 -24.08 23.15
CA ASP A 120 -0.32 -24.23 24.58
C ASP A 120 -1.24 -23.15 25.14
N ALA A 121 -1.46 -22.06 24.39
CA ALA A 121 -2.31 -20.93 24.73
C ALA A 121 -3.76 -21.35 25.03
N LYS A 122 -4.31 -20.83 26.14
CA LYS A 122 -5.69 -21.08 26.58
C LYS A 122 -6.51 -19.79 26.65
N PRO A 123 -7.85 -19.86 26.52
CA PRO A 123 -8.70 -18.68 26.62
C PRO A 123 -8.50 -17.88 27.92
N GLN A 124 -8.20 -18.58 29.03
CA GLN A 124 -8.00 -17.98 30.35
C GLN A 124 -6.75 -17.07 30.43
N ASP A 125 -5.76 -17.29 29.56
CA ASP A 125 -4.46 -16.59 29.61
C ASP A 125 -4.52 -15.17 29.01
N PHE A 126 -5.62 -14.84 28.33
CA PHE A 126 -5.70 -13.64 27.47
C PHE A 126 -6.90 -12.72 27.72
N GLY A 127 -7.78 -13.06 28.67
CA GLY A 127 -8.89 -12.17 29.07
C GLY A 127 -8.41 -10.79 29.54
N ALA A 128 -7.25 -10.72 30.20
CA ALA A 128 -6.63 -9.46 30.63
C ALA A 128 -5.78 -8.77 29.55
N LYS A 129 -5.27 -9.50 28.55
CA LYS A 129 -4.35 -8.97 27.50
C LYS A 129 -5.08 -8.46 26.25
N SER A 130 -6.31 -8.89 26.04
CA SER A 130 -7.15 -8.49 24.90
C SER A 130 -8.02 -7.27 25.20
N ASP A 131 -7.79 -6.58 26.33
CA ASP A 131 -8.71 -5.58 26.90
C ASP A 131 -10.16 -6.13 27.02
N GLY A 132 -10.30 -7.45 27.20
CA GLY A 132 -11.60 -8.13 27.25
C GLY A 132 -12.38 -8.15 25.93
N ARG A 133 -11.73 -7.86 24.78
CA ARG A 133 -12.42 -7.69 23.49
C ARG A 133 -12.88 -8.99 22.85
N VAL A 134 -12.16 -10.09 23.06
CA VAL A 134 -12.49 -11.38 22.43
C VAL A 134 -13.83 -11.88 22.93
N LYS A 135 -14.73 -12.14 21.99
CA LYS A 135 -16.16 -12.35 22.25
C LYS A 135 -16.44 -13.50 23.22
N ASP A 136 -15.81 -14.64 23.00
CA ASP A 136 -16.00 -15.87 23.77
C ASP A 136 -14.84 -16.86 23.54
N ALA A 137 -14.83 -17.96 24.28
CA ALA A 137 -13.80 -18.99 24.15
C ALA A 137 -13.77 -19.67 22.77
N ALA A 138 -14.90 -19.69 22.05
CA ALA A 138 -14.95 -20.26 20.70
C ALA A 138 -14.26 -19.33 19.69
N ALA A 139 -14.48 -18.02 19.79
CA ALA A 139 -13.76 -17.01 19.00
C ALA A 139 -12.24 -17.07 19.26
N PHE A 140 -11.82 -17.27 20.52
CA PHE A 140 -10.41 -17.51 20.84
C PHE A 140 -9.86 -18.76 20.14
N GLU A 141 -10.56 -19.90 20.22
CA GLU A 141 -10.06 -21.13 19.59
C GLU A 141 -10.04 -21.05 18.06
N GLU A 142 -10.99 -20.33 17.45
CA GLU A 142 -10.97 -20.03 16.03
C GLU A 142 -9.72 -19.22 15.65
N MET A 143 -9.43 -18.15 16.38
CA MET A 143 -8.24 -17.31 16.22
C MET A 143 -6.93 -18.10 16.38
N ARG A 144 -6.83 -18.90 17.44
CA ARG A 144 -5.65 -19.74 17.71
C ARG A 144 -5.43 -20.78 16.61
N SER A 145 -6.49 -21.49 16.24
CA SER A 145 -6.46 -22.49 15.16
C SER A 145 -6.07 -21.87 13.82
N TYR A 146 -6.53 -20.64 13.57
CA TYR A 146 -6.16 -19.89 12.38
C TYR A 146 -4.66 -19.61 12.30
N ILE A 147 -4.04 -19.11 13.38
CA ILE A 147 -2.59 -18.90 13.43
C ILE A 147 -1.85 -20.21 13.17
N LEU A 148 -2.23 -21.30 13.83
CA LEU A 148 -1.58 -22.60 13.65
C LEU A 148 -1.71 -23.10 12.21
N SER A 149 -2.88 -22.93 11.58
CA SER A 149 -3.09 -23.28 10.17
C SER A 149 -2.35 -22.37 9.21
N TYR A 150 -2.20 -21.09 9.55
CA TYR A 150 -1.51 -20.10 8.72
C TYR A 150 -0.01 -20.43 8.60
N TYR A 151 0.60 -20.88 9.71
CA TYR A 151 2.01 -21.24 9.78
C TYR A 151 2.30 -22.73 9.52
N ASP A 152 1.29 -23.54 9.22
CA ASP A 152 1.48 -24.98 8.97
C ASP A 152 2.41 -25.22 7.77
N GLY A 153 3.39 -26.10 7.94
CA GLY A 153 4.38 -26.40 6.89
C GLY A 153 5.44 -25.32 6.63
N ILE A 154 5.44 -24.20 7.37
CA ILE A 154 6.42 -23.13 7.18
C ILE A 154 7.73 -23.40 7.95
N ALA A 155 8.84 -23.40 7.23
CA ALA A 155 10.20 -23.51 7.75
C ALA A 155 10.94 -22.16 7.68
N VAL A 156 10.68 -21.30 8.67
CA VAL A 156 11.33 -19.99 8.82
C VAL A 156 12.86 -20.14 8.82
N LYS A 157 13.54 -19.31 8.01
CA LYS A 157 15.00 -19.36 7.83
C LYS A 157 15.76 -18.35 8.68
N HIS A 158 15.09 -17.26 9.04
CA HIS A 158 15.66 -16.18 9.84
C HIS A 158 14.52 -15.37 10.45
N SER A 159 14.74 -14.75 11.61
CA SER A 159 13.79 -13.85 12.24
C SER A 159 14.54 -12.67 12.85
N PHE A 160 13.91 -11.51 12.87
CA PHE A 160 14.43 -10.30 13.52
C PHE A 160 13.29 -9.46 14.08
N VAL A 161 13.61 -8.48 14.93
CA VAL A 161 12.66 -7.52 15.48
C VAL A 161 12.91 -6.13 14.90
N GLU A 162 11.89 -5.53 14.32
CA GLU A 162 11.90 -4.13 13.86
C GLU A 162 10.64 -3.44 14.37
N ASP A 163 10.78 -2.25 14.97
CA ASP A 163 9.70 -1.49 15.61
C ASP A 163 8.85 -2.31 16.61
N GLY A 164 9.53 -3.15 17.40
CA GLY A 164 8.87 -4.02 18.39
C GLY A 164 8.02 -5.13 17.78
N ARG A 165 8.15 -5.41 16.48
CA ARG A 165 7.44 -6.49 15.79
C ARG A 165 8.43 -7.52 15.25
N THR A 166 8.10 -8.80 15.41
CA THR A 166 8.90 -9.88 14.83
C THR A 166 8.58 -10.02 13.35
N VAL A 167 9.61 -10.13 12.52
CA VAL A 167 9.52 -10.42 11.09
C VAL A 167 10.22 -11.75 10.83
N ASP A 168 9.53 -12.65 10.14
CA ASP A 168 10.02 -13.97 9.78
C ASP A 168 10.36 -14.03 8.29
N CYS A 169 11.55 -14.55 7.97
CA CYS A 169 11.99 -14.80 6.61
C CYS A 169 11.54 -16.20 6.18
N VAL A 170 10.45 -16.24 5.42
CA VAL A 170 9.77 -17.47 4.99
C VAL A 170 10.20 -17.81 3.56
N PRO A 171 10.57 -19.06 3.23
CA PRO A 171 10.82 -19.45 1.84
C PRO A 171 9.65 -19.07 0.92
N ILE A 172 9.94 -18.52 -0.26
CA ILE A 172 8.92 -17.95 -1.17
C ILE A 172 7.78 -18.96 -1.45
N GLU A 173 8.13 -20.24 -1.60
CA GLU A 173 7.21 -21.33 -1.92
C GLU A 173 6.37 -21.82 -0.73
N GLN A 174 6.72 -21.40 0.50
CA GLN A 174 6.03 -21.74 1.74
C GLN A 174 5.24 -20.56 2.30
N GLN A 175 5.03 -19.51 1.50
CA GLN A 175 4.22 -18.40 1.94
C GLN A 175 2.73 -18.82 2.03
N PRO A 176 1.98 -18.32 3.03
CA PRO A 176 0.59 -18.73 3.29
C PRO A 176 -0.35 -18.62 2.09
N SER A 177 -0.14 -17.66 1.19
CA SER A 177 -0.94 -17.49 -0.03
C SER A 177 -0.78 -18.61 -1.05
N LEU A 178 0.30 -19.40 -0.96
CA LEU A 178 0.58 -20.55 -1.83
C LEU A 178 0.22 -21.90 -1.19
N HIS A 179 -0.23 -21.90 0.07
CA HIS A 179 -0.72 -23.12 0.70
C HIS A 179 -2.01 -23.58 0.01
N SER A 180 -1.90 -24.57 -0.86
CA SER A 180 -3.07 -25.31 -1.33
C SER A 180 -3.67 -26.05 -0.14
N GLY A 181 -4.97 -25.85 0.14
CA GLY A 181 -5.71 -26.92 0.81
C GLY A 181 -5.51 -28.21 -0.01
N LYS A 182 -5.51 -29.39 0.63
CA LYS A 182 -5.27 -30.68 -0.05
C LYS A 182 -5.97 -30.71 -1.42
N GLY A 183 -5.19 -30.68 -2.51
CA GLY A 183 -5.69 -30.77 -3.89
C GLY A 183 -5.80 -29.47 -4.70
N GLY A 184 -5.44 -28.29 -4.16
CA GLY A 184 -5.43 -27.05 -4.95
C GLY A 184 -4.27 -26.99 -5.97
N GLU A 185 -4.56 -26.54 -7.20
CA GLU A 185 -3.57 -26.24 -8.23
C GLU A 185 -2.40 -25.43 -7.63
N LYS A 186 -1.17 -25.85 -7.90
CA LYS A 186 0.02 -25.05 -7.58
C LYS A 186 -0.08 -23.76 -8.40
N SER A 187 -0.55 -22.68 -7.76
CA SER A 187 -0.53 -21.34 -8.33
C SER A 187 0.87 -21.11 -8.89
N GLU A 188 0.94 -20.69 -10.16
CA GLU A 188 2.17 -20.61 -10.95
C GLU A 188 3.25 -19.91 -10.13
N LEU A 189 4.19 -20.71 -9.62
CA LEU A 189 5.00 -20.41 -8.43
C LEU A 189 6.06 -19.34 -8.63
N ARG A 190 6.05 -18.67 -9.79
CA ARG A 190 6.89 -17.53 -10.19
C ARG A 190 6.66 -17.24 -11.68
N PRO A 191 5.80 -16.28 -12.05
CA PRO A 191 6.04 -15.56 -13.29
C PRO A 191 7.45 -14.97 -13.21
N ALA A 192 8.15 -14.89 -14.35
CA ALA A 192 9.47 -14.26 -14.38
C ALA A 192 9.36 -12.87 -13.70
N PRO A 193 10.22 -12.53 -12.71
CA PRO A 193 10.10 -11.25 -12.00
C PRO A 193 10.08 -10.13 -13.02
N ILE A 194 8.96 -9.41 -13.07
CA ILE A 194 8.85 -8.28 -13.97
C ILE A 194 9.71 -7.19 -13.38
N THR A 195 10.78 -6.84 -14.08
CA THR A 195 11.77 -5.90 -13.57
C THR A 195 11.46 -4.45 -13.93
N ARG A 196 10.38 -4.20 -14.68
CA ARG A 196 10.12 -2.89 -15.27
C ARG A 196 8.76 -2.31 -14.86
N PRO A 197 8.73 -1.34 -13.92
CA PRO A 197 7.57 -0.47 -13.76
C PRO A 197 7.34 0.33 -15.06
N ILE A 198 6.20 0.98 -15.17
CA ILE A 198 5.98 2.03 -16.16
C ILE A 198 6.51 3.35 -15.56
N THR A 199 7.30 4.09 -16.33
CA THR A 199 7.77 5.42 -15.91
C THR A 199 6.65 6.45 -16.07
N PRO A 200 6.66 7.54 -15.30
CA PRO A 200 5.71 8.63 -15.50
C PRO A 200 5.73 9.16 -16.93
N PRO A 201 4.61 9.72 -17.42
CA PRO A 201 4.59 10.44 -18.68
C PRO A 201 5.57 11.63 -18.64
N LYS A 202 5.94 12.14 -19.81
CA LYS A 202 6.78 13.35 -19.86
C LYS A 202 6.00 14.52 -19.23
N PRO A 203 6.64 15.31 -18.35
CA PRO A 203 6.04 16.56 -17.88
C PRO A 203 5.71 17.48 -19.06
N GLU A 204 4.57 18.15 -18.99
CA GLU A 204 4.18 19.21 -19.92
C GLU A 204 4.59 20.58 -19.37
N LYS A 205 4.33 21.64 -20.14
CA LYS A 205 4.48 23.02 -19.64
C LYS A 205 3.42 23.25 -18.55
N GLY A 206 3.83 23.24 -17.30
CA GLY A 206 2.96 23.45 -16.15
C GLY A 206 3.69 24.06 -14.97
N ALA A 207 2.99 24.18 -13.84
CA ALA A 207 3.57 24.72 -12.61
C ALA A 207 4.78 23.89 -12.14
N ALA A 208 5.79 24.59 -11.61
CA ALA A 208 6.90 23.94 -10.95
C ALA A 208 6.43 23.25 -9.66
N ALA A 209 7.19 22.26 -9.20
CA ALA A 209 6.96 21.65 -7.90
C ALA A 209 7.04 22.72 -6.80
N PRO A 210 6.13 22.70 -5.82
CA PRO A 210 6.09 23.72 -4.75
C PRO A 210 7.30 23.65 -3.81
N GLY A 211 8.03 22.55 -3.81
CA GLY A 211 9.28 22.38 -3.07
C GLY A 211 9.90 20.99 -3.24
N SER A 212 10.97 20.73 -2.50
CA SER A 212 11.67 19.44 -2.52
C SER A 212 11.00 18.41 -1.59
N THR A 213 10.91 17.16 -2.05
CA THR A 213 10.51 16.01 -1.24
C THR A 213 11.70 15.12 -0.89
N ARG A 214 11.56 14.29 0.14
CA ARG A 214 12.53 13.27 0.55
C ARG A 214 11.93 11.88 0.41
N ALA A 215 12.66 10.96 -0.18
CA ALA A 215 12.19 9.59 -0.35
C ALA A 215 12.46 8.76 0.91
N ILE A 216 11.46 8.03 1.40
CA ILE A 216 11.61 7.06 2.47
C ILE A 216 12.09 5.74 1.86
N ASP A 217 13.08 5.13 2.50
CA ASP A 217 13.62 3.82 2.13
C ASP A 217 13.16 2.77 3.14
N LEU A 218 12.20 1.94 2.73
CA LEU A 218 11.65 0.84 3.51
C LEU A 218 12.44 -0.46 3.37
N THR A 219 13.52 -0.45 2.57
CA THR A 219 14.20 -1.69 2.23
C THR A 219 15.01 -2.26 3.40
N LEU A 220 14.91 -3.59 3.58
CA LEU A 220 15.76 -4.34 4.48
C LEU A 220 17.18 -4.42 3.89
N LYS A 221 18.18 -4.15 4.72
CA LYS A 221 19.59 -4.09 4.31
C LYS A 221 20.47 -4.81 5.33
N LYS A 222 21.48 -5.49 4.81
CA LYS A 222 22.55 -6.06 5.63
C LYS A 222 23.30 -4.98 6.42
N GLY A 223 23.90 -5.38 7.53
CA GLY A 223 24.72 -4.51 8.37
C GLY A 223 23.97 -3.76 9.48
N LYS A 224 22.64 -3.77 9.48
CA LYS A 224 21.84 -3.33 10.63
C LYS A 224 21.39 -4.54 11.44
N ARG A 225 21.46 -4.44 12.77
CA ARG A 225 21.00 -5.48 13.69
C ARG A 225 19.94 -4.95 14.65
N ASP A 226 19.06 -5.83 15.08
CA ASP A 226 18.07 -5.53 16.11
C ASP A 226 18.72 -5.54 17.50
N ALA A 227 17.95 -5.24 18.54
CA ALA A 227 18.42 -5.25 19.92
C ALA A 227 18.90 -6.64 20.41
N PHE A 228 18.61 -7.71 19.66
CA PHE A 228 18.95 -9.09 19.97
C PHE A 228 20.12 -9.62 19.12
N GLY A 229 20.71 -8.76 18.28
CA GLY A 229 21.82 -9.11 17.41
C GLY A 229 21.42 -9.78 16.09
N ASN A 230 20.13 -9.92 15.77
CA ASN A 230 19.68 -10.47 14.49
C ASN A 230 19.79 -9.40 13.40
N GLU A 231 20.24 -9.78 12.20
CA GLU A 231 20.35 -8.85 11.08
C GLU A 231 18.95 -8.49 10.51
N LEU A 232 18.69 -7.21 10.22
CA LEU A 232 17.44 -6.72 9.62
C LEU A 232 17.44 -6.98 8.11
N TYR A 233 17.47 -8.26 7.74
CA TYR A 233 17.61 -8.72 6.36
C TYR A 233 17.02 -10.13 6.19
N CYS A 234 16.34 -10.37 5.07
CA CYS A 234 15.93 -11.72 4.69
C CYS A 234 16.81 -12.32 3.58
N PRO A 235 17.32 -13.57 3.76
CA PRO A 235 18.11 -14.26 2.74
C PRO A 235 17.41 -14.37 1.38
N LYS A 236 18.20 -14.43 0.31
CA LYS A 236 17.67 -14.67 -1.04
C LYS A 236 16.86 -15.97 -1.06
N GLY A 237 15.71 -15.96 -1.73
CA GLY A 237 14.79 -17.11 -1.79
C GLY A 237 13.76 -17.13 -0.66
N THR A 238 13.79 -16.13 0.24
CA THR A 238 12.78 -15.93 1.28
C THR A 238 12.05 -14.61 1.08
N ILE A 239 10.91 -14.44 1.73
CA ILE A 239 10.18 -13.18 1.87
C ILE A 239 10.06 -12.83 3.35
N PRO A 240 10.20 -11.54 3.72
CA PRO A 240 9.88 -11.08 5.06
C PRO A 240 8.35 -11.02 5.25
N ILE A 241 7.86 -11.70 6.28
CA ILE A 241 6.46 -11.67 6.73
C ILE A 241 6.43 -11.13 8.16
N ARG A 242 5.61 -10.10 8.42
CA ARG A 242 5.33 -9.65 9.79
C ARG A 242 4.62 -10.79 10.52
N ARG A 243 5.19 -11.27 11.63
CA ARG A 243 4.60 -12.37 12.40
C ARG A 243 3.27 -11.90 13.00
N MET A 244 2.18 -12.52 12.54
CA MET A 244 0.86 -12.46 13.15
C MET A 244 0.83 -13.30 14.43
N THR A 245 0.47 -12.69 15.56
CA THR A 245 0.41 -13.33 16.89
C THR A 245 -1.02 -13.34 17.43
N LEU A 246 -1.26 -14.10 18.52
CA LEU A 246 -2.53 -14.02 19.25
C LEU A 246 -2.80 -12.60 19.75
N ASP A 247 -1.80 -11.92 20.32
CA ASP A 247 -1.91 -10.52 20.75
C ASP A 247 -2.32 -9.57 19.61
N ASP A 248 -2.06 -9.93 18.34
CA ASP A 248 -2.50 -9.15 17.19
C ASP A 248 -3.98 -9.35 16.88
N ILE A 249 -4.40 -10.60 16.74
CA ILE A 249 -5.76 -10.92 16.28
C ILE A 249 -6.80 -10.78 17.38
N MET A 250 -6.38 -10.90 18.65
CA MET A 250 -7.25 -10.75 19.83
C MET A 250 -7.57 -9.29 20.18
N ARG A 251 -7.02 -8.30 19.46
CA ARG A 251 -7.49 -6.90 19.52
C ARG A 251 -8.86 -6.74 18.86
N PHE A 252 -9.41 -7.79 18.27
CA PHE A 252 -10.74 -7.82 17.64
C PHE A 252 -11.66 -8.81 18.35
N PRO A 253 -12.99 -8.65 18.26
CA PRO A 253 -13.93 -9.57 18.91
C PRO A 253 -13.93 -10.98 18.32
N THR A 254 -13.76 -11.10 17.00
CA THR A 254 -13.74 -12.39 16.27
C THR A 254 -12.64 -12.39 15.21
N LEU A 255 -12.22 -13.58 14.76
CA LEU A 255 -11.27 -13.72 13.64
C LEU A 255 -11.79 -12.99 12.40
N ARG A 256 -13.11 -13.11 12.16
CA ARG A 256 -13.79 -12.44 11.06
C ARG A 256 -13.63 -10.91 11.14
N ASP A 257 -13.71 -10.32 12.33
CA ASP A 257 -13.55 -8.86 12.48
C ASP A 257 -12.09 -8.42 12.32
N PHE A 258 -11.11 -9.27 12.67
CA PHE A 258 -9.69 -9.04 12.37
C PHE A 258 -9.39 -9.10 10.86
N LEU A 259 -9.93 -10.11 10.16
CA LEU A 259 -9.66 -10.34 8.74
C LEU A 259 -10.46 -9.39 7.83
N ARG A 260 -11.67 -9.00 8.25
CA ARG A 260 -12.44 -7.97 7.57
C ARG A 260 -11.77 -6.63 7.73
N ALA A 261 -12.02 -5.78 6.76
CA ALA A 261 -11.48 -4.45 6.76
C ALA A 261 -12.46 -3.41 7.40
N GLY A 262 -13.50 -3.89 8.09
CA GLY A 262 -14.64 -3.09 8.54
C GLY A 262 -15.91 -3.47 7.77
N LYS A 263 -17.06 -2.96 8.18
CA LYS A 263 -18.23 -2.89 7.31
C LYS A 263 -17.99 -1.66 6.42
N TRP A 264 -17.75 -1.86 5.13
CA TRP A 264 -17.47 -0.74 4.23
C TRP A 264 -18.78 -0.24 3.67
N ASP A 265 -19.12 1.01 3.92
CA ASP A 265 -19.93 1.75 2.96
C ASP A 265 -19.04 1.94 1.72
N ASP A 266 -19.46 1.35 0.59
CA ASP A 266 -18.62 1.21 -0.60
C ASP A 266 -18.30 2.55 -1.28
N GLY A 267 -18.87 3.65 -0.76
CA GLY A 267 -18.76 4.99 -1.31
C GLY A 267 -19.02 4.97 -2.81
N SER A 268 -19.87 4.04 -3.27
CA SER A 268 -20.11 3.80 -4.67
C SER A 268 -20.81 5.03 -5.21
N LEU A 269 -20.18 5.56 -6.25
CA LEU A 269 -20.78 6.55 -7.09
C LEU A 269 -21.51 5.78 -8.18
N ASP A 270 -22.76 6.13 -8.44
CA ASP A 270 -23.40 5.68 -9.67
C ASP A 270 -22.65 6.23 -10.90
N ARG A 271 -23.02 5.78 -12.10
CA ARG A 271 -22.39 6.25 -13.35
C ARG A 271 -22.51 7.77 -13.55
N GLU A 272 -23.43 8.41 -12.82
CA GLU A 272 -23.71 9.83 -12.83
C GLU A 272 -23.02 10.60 -11.68
N GLY A 273 -22.21 9.92 -10.85
CA GLY A 273 -21.45 10.55 -9.76
C GLY A 273 -22.25 10.84 -8.49
N ARG A 274 -23.43 10.22 -8.32
CA ARG A 274 -24.28 10.39 -7.13
C ARG A 274 -23.96 9.33 -6.07
N THR A 275 -24.00 9.75 -4.82
CA THR A 275 -23.84 8.86 -3.64
C THR A 275 -25.04 7.94 -3.49
N HIS A 276 -24.83 6.70 -3.07
CA HIS A 276 -25.84 5.95 -2.33
C HIS A 276 -25.90 6.48 -0.90
N PRO A 277 -26.96 7.18 -0.45
CA PRO A 277 -27.03 7.69 0.90
C PRO A 277 -27.53 6.57 1.82
N ASN A 278 -26.64 5.83 2.48
CA ASN A 278 -27.05 5.09 3.67
C ASN A 278 -26.88 5.95 4.94
N ARG A 279 -27.40 7.18 4.91
CA ARG A 279 -27.44 8.09 6.07
C ARG A 279 -28.56 7.75 7.07
N ASN A 280 -29.42 6.77 6.78
CA ASN A 280 -30.68 6.57 7.51
C ASN A 280 -30.70 5.34 8.44
N ASN A 281 -29.59 4.62 8.62
CA ASN A 281 -29.52 3.57 9.62
C ASN A 281 -28.64 4.00 10.81
N PRO A 282 -29.21 4.48 11.92
CA PRO A 282 -28.44 4.85 13.12
C PRO A 282 -27.75 3.65 13.79
N ASP A 283 -28.01 2.41 13.35
CA ASP A 283 -27.33 1.18 13.78
C ASP A 283 -26.15 0.78 12.84
N ASP A 284 -25.87 1.59 11.81
CA ASP A 284 -24.74 1.40 10.90
C ASP A 284 -23.57 2.31 11.30
N SER A 285 -22.83 1.88 12.33
CA SER A 285 -21.66 2.58 12.89
C SER A 285 -20.43 2.64 11.95
N SER A 286 -20.59 2.44 10.64
CA SER A 286 -19.49 2.17 9.71
C SER A 286 -19.50 3.03 8.44
N THR A 287 -19.79 4.32 8.58
CA THR A 287 -19.66 5.26 7.44
C THR A 287 -18.18 5.53 7.14
N HIS A 288 -17.70 5.24 5.93
CA HIS A 288 -16.36 5.65 5.51
C HIS A 288 -16.41 7.06 4.87
N TYR A 289 -15.45 7.91 5.24
CA TYR A 289 -15.30 9.26 4.71
C TYR A 289 -14.14 9.32 3.73
N TYR A 290 -14.34 10.00 2.62
CA TYR A 290 -13.34 10.10 1.55
C TYR A 290 -13.04 11.56 1.23
N ALA A 291 -11.77 11.86 0.97
CA ALA A 291 -11.33 13.05 0.25
C ALA A 291 -10.32 12.62 -0.81
N ARG A 292 -10.80 12.47 -2.05
CA ARG A 292 -10.07 11.78 -3.11
C ARG A 292 -10.29 12.41 -4.49
N GLY A 293 -9.40 12.05 -5.40
CA GLY A 293 -9.54 12.27 -6.84
C GLY A 293 -9.67 10.94 -7.57
N TYR A 294 -10.54 10.84 -8.56
CA TYR A 294 -10.77 9.62 -9.32
C TYR A 294 -10.94 9.89 -10.81
N GLN A 295 -10.71 8.87 -11.64
CA GLN A 295 -11.00 8.91 -13.07
C GLN A 295 -11.59 7.56 -13.50
N PHE A 296 -12.75 7.60 -14.17
CA PHE A 296 -13.28 6.44 -14.88
C PHE A 296 -12.56 6.31 -16.22
N VAL A 297 -11.77 5.25 -16.36
CA VAL A 297 -10.98 4.95 -17.56
C VAL A 297 -10.56 3.49 -17.51
N ASP A 298 -10.65 2.82 -18.67
CA ASP A 298 -10.06 1.50 -18.82
C ASP A 298 -8.54 1.58 -18.64
N ASN A 299 -8.01 0.86 -17.66
CA ASN A 299 -6.60 0.94 -17.31
C ASN A 299 -6.01 -0.41 -16.85
N PHE A 300 -4.69 -0.50 -16.92
CA PHE A 300 -3.87 -1.57 -16.38
C PHE A 300 -3.12 -1.11 -15.12
N GLY A 301 -3.73 -0.23 -14.33
CA GLY A 301 -3.20 0.28 -13.07
C GLY A 301 -2.70 1.72 -13.18
N GLY A 302 -1.81 2.11 -12.28
CA GLY A 302 -1.33 3.47 -12.14
C GLY A 302 -0.28 3.61 -11.06
N ASP A 303 0.22 4.82 -10.90
CA ASP A 303 1.25 5.17 -9.92
C ASP A 303 0.88 6.47 -9.21
N GLY A 304 1.37 6.61 -7.98
CA GLY A 304 1.37 7.87 -7.25
C GLY A 304 2.52 7.91 -6.26
N TRP A 305 3.03 9.11 -5.99
CA TRP A 305 3.94 9.37 -4.89
C TRP A 305 3.15 9.98 -3.73
N LEU A 306 3.21 9.32 -2.57
CA LEU A 306 2.41 9.65 -1.39
C LEU A 306 3.32 10.29 -0.34
N ASN A 307 2.99 11.49 0.16
CA ASN A 307 3.61 11.93 1.41
C ASN A 307 3.05 11.14 2.59
N VAL A 308 3.90 10.86 3.57
CA VAL A 308 3.56 10.06 4.74
C VAL A 308 3.29 10.97 5.93
N TRP A 309 2.14 10.78 6.55
CA TRP A 309 1.77 11.39 7.82
C TRP A 309 1.44 10.30 8.84
N SER A 310 1.32 10.68 10.11
CA SER A 310 0.87 9.79 11.18
C SER A 310 -0.16 10.54 12.03
N PRO A 311 -1.35 10.81 11.48
CA PRO A 311 -2.41 11.49 12.22
C PRO A 311 -2.82 10.70 13.45
N THR A 312 -3.36 11.39 14.45
CA THR A 312 -3.99 10.73 15.60
C THR A 312 -5.39 10.26 15.22
N VAL A 313 -5.68 8.99 15.49
CA VAL A 313 -7.00 8.36 15.30
C VAL A 313 -7.36 7.54 16.55
N ALA A 314 -8.65 7.30 16.79
CA ALA A 314 -9.09 6.35 17.81
C ALA A 314 -8.61 4.92 17.52
N LYS A 315 -8.54 4.07 18.55
CA LYS A 315 -8.01 2.71 18.45
C LYS A 315 -8.71 1.84 17.39
N ASP A 316 -10.04 2.02 17.27
CA ASP A 316 -10.93 1.33 16.34
C ASP A 316 -11.17 2.09 15.03
N SER A 317 -10.47 3.20 14.83
CA SER A 317 -10.55 4.00 13.61
C SER A 317 -9.28 3.89 12.78
N MET A 318 -9.41 4.20 11.50
CA MET A 318 -8.30 4.24 10.56
C MET A 318 -8.26 5.58 9.83
N SER A 319 -7.07 6.07 9.53
CA SER A 319 -6.86 7.07 8.48
C SER A 319 -5.79 6.57 7.53
N LEU A 320 -5.99 6.76 6.23
CA LEU A 320 -5.07 6.28 5.23
C LEU A 320 -4.89 7.26 4.07
N SER A 321 -3.80 7.05 3.33
CA SER A 321 -3.60 7.61 1.99
C SER A 321 -3.26 6.48 1.05
N GLN A 322 -3.94 6.40 -0.09
CA GLN A 322 -3.79 5.26 -0.99
C GLN A 322 -4.06 5.54 -2.47
N LEU A 323 -3.65 4.55 -3.26
CA LEU A 323 -3.98 4.34 -4.66
C LEU A 323 -4.98 3.17 -4.76
N TRP A 324 -6.12 3.41 -5.42
CA TRP A 324 -7.13 2.40 -5.73
C TRP A 324 -7.14 2.07 -7.21
N VAL A 325 -7.06 0.78 -7.54
CA VAL A 325 -7.35 0.25 -8.87
C VAL A 325 -8.64 -0.56 -8.79
N VAL A 326 -9.67 -0.13 -9.52
CA VAL A 326 -11.04 -0.64 -9.34
C VAL A 326 -11.56 -1.26 -10.64
N GLY A 327 -12.05 -2.49 -10.54
CA GLY A 327 -12.58 -3.28 -11.65
C GLY A 327 -13.92 -2.77 -12.15
N SER A 328 -14.92 -2.76 -11.30
CA SER A 328 -16.27 -2.25 -11.56
C SER A 328 -16.85 -1.65 -10.28
N GLU A 329 -17.87 -0.80 -10.38
CA GLU A 329 -18.66 -0.37 -9.21
C GLU A 329 -19.83 -1.33 -8.94
N GLY A 330 -20.47 -1.19 -7.77
CA GLY A 330 -21.65 -1.96 -7.37
C GLY A 330 -21.33 -3.34 -6.77
N GLU A 331 -22.31 -4.24 -6.77
CA GLU A 331 -22.22 -5.53 -6.04
C GLU A 331 -21.06 -6.44 -6.46
N GLY A 332 -20.57 -6.28 -7.70
CA GLY A 332 -19.42 -7.01 -8.24
C GLY A 332 -18.08 -6.29 -8.08
N LYS A 333 -18.01 -5.23 -7.26
CA LYS A 333 -16.80 -4.40 -7.12
C LYS A 333 -15.60 -5.21 -6.67
N GLN A 334 -14.49 -5.00 -7.38
CA GLN A 334 -13.20 -5.60 -7.09
C GLN A 334 -12.16 -4.49 -7.03
N THR A 335 -11.28 -4.54 -6.05
CA THR A 335 -10.21 -3.57 -5.90
C THR A 335 -8.88 -4.24 -5.57
N VAL A 336 -7.80 -3.60 -6.02
CA VAL A 336 -6.48 -3.74 -5.43
C VAL A 336 -6.00 -2.36 -4.99
N GLU A 337 -5.49 -2.31 -3.78
CA GLU A 337 -5.28 -1.07 -3.04
C GLU A 337 -3.91 -1.11 -2.37
N ALA A 338 -3.21 0.02 -2.34
CA ALA A 338 -1.93 0.14 -1.65
C ALA A 338 -1.68 1.57 -1.18
N GLY A 339 -1.06 1.70 -0.01
CA GLY A 339 -0.81 3.00 0.60
C GLY A 339 -0.15 2.91 1.97
N TRP A 340 -0.33 3.95 2.77
CA TRP A 340 -0.05 3.91 4.21
C TRP A 340 -1.35 4.09 4.99
N GLN A 341 -1.44 3.45 6.16
CA GLN A 341 -2.60 3.50 7.04
C GLN A 341 -2.16 3.61 8.50
N VAL A 342 -2.76 4.53 9.25
CA VAL A 342 -2.80 4.49 10.72
C VAL A 342 -4.05 3.73 11.11
N TYR A 343 -3.90 2.61 11.82
CA TYR A 343 -5.01 1.83 12.35
C TYR A 343 -4.52 1.09 13.60
N PRO A 344 -4.65 1.67 14.80
CA PRO A 344 -3.95 1.21 16.00
C PRO A 344 -4.24 -0.24 16.37
N ASN A 345 -5.51 -0.66 16.38
CA ASN A 345 -5.86 -2.05 16.70
C ASN A 345 -5.36 -3.03 15.63
N LYS A 346 -5.26 -2.62 14.37
CA LYS A 346 -4.72 -3.48 13.32
C LYS A 346 -3.21 -3.67 13.47
N TRP A 347 -2.48 -2.56 13.62
CA TRP A 347 -1.02 -2.57 13.61
C TRP A 347 -0.38 -2.76 14.99
N GLY A 348 -1.13 -2.61 16.08
CA GLY A 348 -0.58 -2.58 17.44
C GLY A 348 0.34 -1.37 17.67
N SER A 349 0.04 -0.25 17.01
CA SER A 349 0.80 1.01 17.08
C SER A 349 -0.02 2.16 16.51
N ASP A 350 0.11 3.34 17.11
CA ASP A 350 -0.51 4.59 16.62
C ASP A 350 0.26 5.23 15.45
N LYS A 351 1.21 4.50 14.87
CA LYS A 351 2.03 4.95 13.75
C LYS A 351 1.54 4.38 12.43
N ALA A 352 1.67 5.16 11.36
CA ALA A 352 1.32 4.69 10.03
C ALA A 352 2.18 3.49 9.62
N ALA A 353 1.59 2.56 8.88
CA ALA A 353 2.26 1.40 8.31
C ALA A 353 1.91 1.25 6.81
N LEU A 354 2.87 0.75 6.03
CA LEU A 354 2.62 0.36 4.64
C LEU A 354 1.58 -0.76 4.60
N PHE A 355 0.57 -0.64 3.74
CA PHE A 355 -0.41 -1.70 3.57
C PHE A 355 -0.74 -1.94 2.10
N ILE A 356 -1.24 -3.14 1.83
CA ILE A 356 -2.06 -3.45 0.68
C ILE A 356 -3.37 -4.08 1.12
N PHE A 357 -4.39 -3.91 0.28
CA PHE A 357 -5.68 -4.54 0.46
C PHE A 357 -6.25 -5.00 -0.89
N TYR A 358 -7.09 -6.03 -0.87
CA TYR A 358 -7.92 -6.40 -2.00
C TYR A 358 -9.31 -6.81 -1.55
N THR A 359 -10.30 -6.64 -2.42
CA THR A 359 -11.61 -7.31 -2.35
C THR A 359 -11.98 -7.86 -3.72
N THR A 360 -12.72 -8.98 -3.74
CA THR A 360 -13.27 -9.57 -4.98
C THR A 360 -14.78 -9.44 -5.07
N LYS A 361 -15.44 -9.00 -3.99
CA LYS A 361 -16.89 -8.94 -3.88
C LYS A 361 -17.35 -7.81 -2.97
N ASN A 362 -17.22 -6.59 -3.45
CA ASN A 362 -17.72 -5.35 -2.83
C ASN A 362 -17.48 -5.29 -1.31
N TYR A 363 -16.24 -5.58 -0.89
CA TYR A 363 -15.80 -5.55 0.51
C TYR A 363 -16.54 -6.51 1.46
N SER A 364 -17.38 -7.41 0.95
CA SER A 364 -17.94 -8.54 1.71
C SER A 364 -16.87 -9.61 2.00
N ASP A 365 -15.80 -9.60 1.21
CA ASP A 365 -14.55 -10.29 1.39
C ASP A 365 -13.37 -9.30 1.33
N GLY A 366 -12.17 -9.81 1.60
CA GLY A 366 -10.94 -9.09 1.37
C GLY A 366 -9.85 -9.45 2.35
N CYS A 367 -8.66 -8.91 2.12
CA CYS A 367 -7.50 -9.22 2.93
C CYS A 367 -6.48 -8.09 2.96
N TYR A 368 -5.97 -7.81 4.16
CA TYR A 368 -4.77 -6.99 4.30
C TYR A 368 -3.51 -7.82 4.11
N ASN A 369 -2.54 -7.25 3.40
CA ASN A 369 -1.18 -7.75 3.32
C ASN A 369 -1.12 -9.25 2.99
N LEU A 370 -0.36 -10.01 3.79
CA LEU A 370 -0.25 -11.47 3.74
C LEU A 370 -1.05 -12.14 4.85
N GLU A 371 -1.94 -11.42 5.55
CA GLU A 371 -2.61 -11.95 6.76
C GLU A 371 -3.56 -13.09 6.44
N CYS A 372 -3.98 -13.20 5.18
CA CYS A 372 -4.69 -14.33 4.62
C CYS A 372 -4.25 -14.56 3.16
N LYS A 373 -4.88 -15.50 2.45
CA LYS A 373 -4.49 -15.86 1.08
C LYS A 373 -4.85 -14.74 0.10
N GLY A 374 -4.07 -14.58 -0.96
CA GLY A 374 -4.39 -13.66 -2.07
C GLY A 374 -3.14 -13.07 -2.73
N PHE A 375 -2.27 -12.41 -1.94
CA PHE A 375 -1.06 -11.79 -2.46
C PHE A 375 0.12 -12.76 -2.49
N VAL A 376 0.87 -12.81 -3.60
CA VAL A 376 2.12 -13.57 -3.71
C VAL A 376 3.28 -12.60 -3.66
N GLN A 377 3.99 -12.55 -2.53
CA GLN A 377 5.17 -11.73 -2.38
C GLN A 377 6.40 -12.45 -2.96
N ILE A 378 7.29 -11.68 -3.58
CA ILE A 378 8.56 -12.18 -4.14
C ILE A 378 9.79 -11.40 -3.65
N ALA A 379 9.60 -10.16 -3.20
CA ALA A 379 10.69 -9.34 -2.69
C ALA A 379 11.14 -9.83 -1.31
N ASN A 380 12.45 -10.04 -1.17
CA ASN A 380 13.07 -10.43 0.11
C ASN A 380 13.52 -9.23 0.94
N ASN A 381 13.28 -8.00 0.48
CA ASN A 381 13.80 -6.79 1.11
C ASN A 381 12.75 -5.71 1.37
N VAL A 382 11.46 -6.00 1.20
CA VAL A 382 10.36 -5.11 1.59
C VAL A 382 9.32 -5.99 2.25
N TYR A 383 8.76 -5.59 3.39
CA TYR A 383 7.63 -6.28 4.00
C TYR A 383 6.44 -5.36 4.21
N LEU A 384 5.26 -5.94 4.07
CA LEU A 384 3.98 -5.29 4.23
C LEU A 384 3.63 -5.18 5.73
N GLY A 385 2.99 -4.10 6.14
CA GLY A 385 2.79 -3.76 7.56
C GLY A 385 4.02 -3.13 8.23
N LYS A 386 5.03 -2.72 7.45
CA LYS A 386 6.22 -2.02 7.95
C LYS A 386 5.86 -0.58 8.36
N GLY A 387 6.34 -0.16 9.54
CA GLY A 387 6.24 1.23 10.00
C GLY A 387 7.21 2.16 9.29
N PHE A 388 7.03 3.46 9.44
CA PHE A 388 7.91 4.48 8.86
C PHE A 388 8.79 5.12 9.94
N THR A 389 10.03 5.43 9.60
CA THR A 389 10.98 6.12 10.51
C THR A 389 10.99 7.63 10.31
N HIS A 390 10.44 8.12 9.20
CA HIS A 390 10.32 9.53 8.88
C HIS A 390 8.90 9.85 8.42
N TYR A 391 8.42 10.99 8.88
CA TYR A 391 7.08 11.51 8.60
C TYR A 391 7.19 12.95 8.11
N SER A 392 6.24 13.34 7.27
CA SER A 392 6.03 14.74 6.92
C SER A 392 5.56 15.52 8.14
N SER A 393 5.87 16.81 8.17
CA SER A 393 5.50 17.70 9.27
C SER A 393 5.17 19.10 8.76
N SER A 394 4.34 19.81 9.53
CA SER A 394 3.85 21.13 9.15
C SER A 394 4.99 22.14 9.05
N GLY A 395 5.18 22.73 7.87
CA GLY A 395 6.24 23.72 7.61
C GLY A 395 7.67 23.16 7.49
N ASP A 396 7.86 21.84 7.52
CA ASP A 396 9.17 21.19 7.44
C ASP A 396 9.18 20.10 6.33
N GLY A 397 10.16 19.19 6.35
CA GLY A 397 10.44 18.21 5.32
C GLY A 397 9.25 17.31 5.00
N GLN A 398 8.99 17.14 3.70
CA GLN A 398 7.94 16.26 3.18
C GLN A 398 8.56 14.93 2.76
N TRP A 399 8.14 13.85 3.43
CA TRP A 399 8.68 12.50 3.25
C TRP A 399 7.65 11.61 2.55
N GLY A 400 8.09 10.76 1.62
CA GLY A 400 7.17 9.93 0.86
C GLY A 400 7.83 8.86 0.00
N PHE A 401 7.02 8.16 -0.78
CA PHE A 401 7.44 7.05 -1.65
C PHE A 401 6.46 6.86 -2.81
N ASN A 402 6.87 6.20 -3.89
CA ASN A 402 5.94 5.77 -4.95
C ASN A 402 5.41 4.36 -4.70
N LEU A 403 4.16 4.16 -5.09
CA LEU A 403 3.57 2.85 -5.33
C LEU A 403 3.02 2.79 -6.75
N GLN A 404 3.19 1.65 -7.40
CA GLN A 404 2.59 1.36 -8.69
C GLN A 404 1.84 0.04 -8.63
N TRP A 405 0.57 0.06 -9.04
CA TRP A 405 -0.10 -1.15 -9.48
C TRP A 405 0.00 -1.26 -10.99
N LYS A 406 0.35 -2.43 -11.49
CA LYS A 406 0.45 -2.69 -12.93
C LYS A 406 -0.08 -4.07 -13.26
N ARG A 407 -1.08 -4.14 -14.14
CA ARG A 407 -1.46 -5.40 -14.77
C ARG A 407 -0.44 -5.75 -15.84
N HIS A 408 0.17 -6.92 -15.74
CA HIS A 408 1.15 -7.37 -16.72
C HIS A 408 0.53 -8.33 -17.75
N THR A 409 1.33 -8.74 -18.74
CA THR A 409 0.92 -9.66 -19.81
C THR A 409 0.61 -11.07 -19.32
N ASP A 410 1.07 -11.45 -18.11
CA ASP A 410 0.65 -12.67 -17.41
C ASP A 410 -0.80 -12.59 -16.88
N GLY A 411 -1.37 -11.38 -16.86
CA GLY A 411 -2.69 -11.03 -16.34
C GLY A 411 -2.72 -10.69 -14.86
N ASN A 412 -1.60 -10.82 -14.15
CA ASN A 412 -1.50 -10.57 -12.71
C ASN A 412 -1.36 -9.06 -12.43
N TRP A 413 -1.82 -8.64 -11.25
CA TRP A 413 -1.67 -7.27 -10.77
C TRP A 413 -0.43 -7.15 -9.90
N TRP A 414 0.62 -6.55 -10.43
CA TRP A 414 1.91 -6.41 -9.79
C TRP A 414 2.02 -5.11 -9.00
N LEU A 415 2.52 -5.22 -7.77
CA LEU A 415 2.87 -4.10 -6.92
C LEU A 415 4.35 -3.76 -7.09
N PHE A 416 4.64 -2.50 -7.37
CA PHE A 416 5.98 -1.95 -7.28
C PHE A 416 6.06 -0.86 -6.23
N TYR A 417 7.17 -0.87 -5.48
CA TYR A 417 7.52 0.14 -4.51
C TYR A 417 8.79 0.86 -4.95
N LYS A 418 8.84 2.19 -4.78
CA LYS A 418 10.06 2.98 -4.99
C LYS A 418 10.26 3.97 -3.84
N GLY A 419 11.33 3.75 -3.10
CA GLY A 419 11.87 4.71 -2.13
C GLY A 419 12.92 5.61 -2.76
N ASN A 420 14.11 5.65 -2.16
CA ASN A 420 15.28 6.38 -2.68
C ASN A 420 16.02 5.66 -3.83
N ALA A 421 15.63 4.43 -4.16
CA ALA A 421 16.26 3.57 -5.14
C ALA A 421 15.37 3.35 -6.38
N ASN A 422 15.72 2.38 -7.23
CA ASN A 422 14.86 1.93 -8.31
C ASN A 422 13.60 1.22 -7.76
N TYR A 423 12.58 1.09 -8.61
CA TYR A 423 11.39 0.31 -8.26
C TYR A 423 11.77 -1.14 -7.95
N ILE A 424 11.12 -1.69 -6.93
CA ILE A 424 11.20 -3.07 -6.49
C ILE A 424 9.85 -3.71 -6.77
N ALA A 425 9.84 -4.82 -7.51
CA ALA A 425 8.65 -5.66 -7.65
C ALA A 425 8.41 -6.39 -6.33
N VAL A 426 7.41 -5.95 -5.56
CA VAL A 426 7.13 -6.49 -4.22
C VAL A 426 6.48 -7.87 -4.36
N GLY A 427 5.50 -7.98 -5.25
CA GLY A 427 4.68 -9.17 -5.44
C GLY A 427 3.48 -8.89 -6.35
N TYR A 428 2.52 -9.80 -6.39
CA TYR A 428 1.33 -9.67 -7.22
C TYR A 428 0.09 -10.32 -6.63
N TYR A 429 -1.08 -9.82 -7.02
CA TYR A 429 -2.34 -10.56 -6.93
C TYR A 429 -2.55 -11.38 -8.21
N PRO A 430 -2.75 -12.71 -8.12
CA PRO A 430 -3.00 -13.55 -9.29
C PRO A 430 -4.30 -13.16 -10.00
N LYS A 431 -4.34 -13.25 -11.34
CA LYS A 431 -5.58 -13.01 -12.09
C LYS A 431 -6.74 -13.92 -11.65
N SER A 432 -6.42 -15.15 -11.25
CA SER A 432 -7.40 -16.15 -10.80
C SER A 432 -8.13 -15.73 -9.53
N LEU A 433 -7.54 -14.84 -8.72
CA LEU A 433 -8.18 -14.25 -7.54
C LEU A 433 -9.47 -13.51 -7.93
N PHE A 434 -9.50 -12.90 -9.11
CA PHE A 434 -10.62 -12.07 -9.56
C PHE A 434 -11.64 -12.84 -10.41
N GLY A 435 -11.41 -14.14 -10.67
CA GLY A 435 -12.35 -15.02 -11.38
C GLY A 435 -12.76 -14.47 -12.74
N THR A 436 -14.07 -14.31 -12.94
CA THR A 436 -14.66 -13.68 -14.14
C THR A 436 -14.96 -12.19 -13.96
N GLY A 437 -14.59 -11.61 -12.82
CA GLY A 437 -14.78 -10.20 -12.53
C GLY A 437 -13.85 -9.30 -13.34
N THR A 438 -14.14 -8.00 -13.34
CA THR A 438 -13.49 -7.05 -14.26
C THR A 438 -11.97 -7.02 -14.10
N LEU A 439 -11.44 -7.10 -12.86
CA LEU A 439 -9.99 -7.09 -12.59
C LEU A 439 -9.27 -8.32 -13.17
N ALA A 440 -9.96 -9.40 -13.55
CA ALA A 440 -9.33 -10.48 -14.32
C ALA A 440 -8.82 -10.01 -15.70
N SER A 441 -9.40 -8.92 -16.24
CA SER A 441 -9.10 -8.37 -17.57
C SER A 441 -8.46 -6.98 -17.54
N LYS A 442 -9.01 -6.04 -16.76
CA LYS A 442 -8.60 -4.63 -16.67
C LYS A 442 -9.26 -3.96 -15.47
N ALA A 443 -8.87 -2.74 -15.16
CA ALA A 443 -9.63 -1.86 -14.28
C ALA A 443 -10.44 -0.87 -15.11
N THR A 444 -11.51 -0.30 -14.53
CA THR A 444 -12.35 0.73 -15.16
C THR A 444 -12.33 2.05 -14.40
N LYS A 445 -11.70 2.08 -13.21
CA LYS A 445 -11.49 3.29 -12.43
C LYS A 445 -10.14 3.26 -11.74
N ILE A 446 -9.49 4.41 -11.67
CA ILE A 446 -8.30 4.69 -10.87
C ILE A 446 -8.66 5.80 -9.87
N ALA A 447 -8.22 5.71 -8.63
CA ALA A 447 -8.42 6.77 -7.64
C ALA A 447 -7.21 6.93 -6.71
N PHE A 448 -7.12 8.10 -6.10
CA PHE A 448 -6.00 8.56 -5.28
C PHE A 448 -6.51 9.47 -4.16
N GLY A 449 -5.94 9.42 -2.97
CA GLY A 449 -6.33 10.32 -1.87
C GLY A 449 -6.50 9.63 -0.53
N GLY A 450 -7.33 10.24 0.32
CA GLY A 450 -7.52 9.86 1.71
C GLY A 450 -8.86 9.20 1.99
N GLU A 451 -8.85 8.38 3.03
CA GLU A 451 -10.02 7.73 3.59
C GLU A 451 -9.89 7.62 5.11
N ASP A 452 -11.04 7.63 5.78
CA ASP A 452 -11.18 7.55 7.23
C ASP A 452 -12.47 6.80 7.63
N THR A 453 -12.46 6.09 8.76
CA THR A 453 -13.65 5.39 9.30
C THR A 453 -14.45 6.30 10.22
N GLY A 454 -15.77 6.38 10.07
CA GLY A 454 -16.64 7.45 10.54
C GLY A 454 -17.01 7.65 12.02
N ASP A 455 -16.46 6.94 13.01
CA ASP A 455 -16.92 7.06 14.42
C ASP A 455 -16.33 8.18 15.35
N ALA A 456 -17.16 9.03 15.96
CA ALA A 456 -16.97 10.41 16.48
C ALA A 456 -15.76 10.82 17.37
N SER A 457 -14.79 9.97 17.72
CA SER A 457 -13.65 10.38 18.58
C SER A 457 -12.34 10.61 17.81
N ALA A 458 -12.04 11.88 17.52
CA ALA A 458 -10.77 12.41 16.98
C ALA A 458 -10.20 11.70 15.74
N LYS A 459 -10.51 12.23 14.54
CA LYS A 459 -10.08 11.65 13.26
C LYS A 459 -9.50 12.66 12.31
N GLN A 460 -8.19 12.80 12.37
CA GLN A 460 -7.48 13.55 11.35
C GLN A 460 -7.35 12.68 10.10
N MET A 461 -7.83 13.17 8.96
CA MET A 461 -7.54 12.55 7.67
C MET A 461 -6.23 13.11 7.11
N GLY A 462 -5.34 12.23 6.65
CA GLY A 462 -4.08 12.65 6.03
C GLY A 462 -3.16 13.30 7.06
N SER A 463 -2.95 14.61 6.95
CA SER A 463 -2.17 15.39 7.92
C SER A 463 -3.00 16.01 9.05
N GLY A 464 -4.33 15.94 8.95
CA GLY A 464 -5.24 16.72 9.79
C GLY A 464 -5.48 18.16 9.31
N ALA A 465 -4.79 18.63 8.27
CA ALA A 465 -5.00 19.94 7.67
C ALA A 465 -5.99 19.86 6.49
N LEU A 466 -6.65 20.98 6.17
CA LEU A 466 -7.54 21.04 5.01
C LEU A 466 -6.72 21.05 3.71
N ALA A 467 -7.29 20.57 2.61
CA ALA A 467 -6.60 20.54 1.32
C ALA A 467 -6.14 21.93 0.85
N ALA A 468 -6.90 22.97 1.17
CA ALA A 468 -6.57 24.36 0.84
C ALA A 468 -5.30 24.87 1.54
N ASP A 469 -4.86 24.24 2.64
CA ASP A 469 -3.62 24.58 3.33
C ASP A 469 -2.38 24.23 2.50
N GLY A 470 -2.51 23.28 1.56
CA GLY A 470 -1.55 23.02 0.51
C GLY A 470 -0.18 22.49 0.98
N TRP A 471 0.86 22.87 0.26
CA TRP A 471 2.23 22.38 0.45
C TRP A 471 2.71 22.54 1.89
N GLN A 472 3.43 21.53 2.38
CA GLN A 472 3.92 21.41 3.76
C GLN A 472 2.86 21.34 4.86
N LYS A 473 1.56 21.42 4.56
CA LYS A 473 0.51 21.36 5.58
C LYS A 473 -0.45 20.21 5.33
N ALA A 474 -1.03 20.13 4.12
CA ALA A 474 -1.95 19.08 3.73
C ALA A 474 -1.21 17.78 3.36
N ALA A 475 -1.90 16.65 3.53
CA ALA A 475 -1.47 15.43 2.86
C ALA A 475 -1.65 15.60 1.34
N PHE A 476 -0.81 14.94 0.57
CA PHE A 476 -0.86 15.02 -0.88
C PHE A 476 -0.37 13.73 -1.54
N LEU A 477 -0.87 13.54 -2.75
CA LEU A 477 -0.32 12.60 -3.70
C LEU A 477 -0.03 13.34 -5.00
N ASN A 478 1.17 13.16 -5.52
CA ASN A 478 1.60 13.72 -6.80
C ASN A 478 2.08 12.60 -7.73
N PHE A 479 2.46 12.96 -8.96
CA PHE A 479 2.75 11.98 -10.01
C PHE A 479 1.58 11.00 -10.27
N ALA A 480 0.33 11.44 -10.10
CA ALA A 480 -0.83 10.59 -10.36
C ALA A 480 -0.97 10.33 -11.87
N PHE A 481 -0.71 9.10 -12.28
CA PHE A 481 -0.91 8.67 -13.66
C PHE A 481 -1.53 7.28 -13.71
N TYR A 482 -2.20 6.97 -14.81
CA TYR A 482 -2.70 5.63 -15.09
C TYR A 482 -1.92 5.00 -16.26
N ILE A 483 -1.96 3.68 -16.31
CA ILE A 483 -1.39 2.88 -17.40
C ILE A 483 -2.57 2.50 -18.30
N ASP A 484 -2.59 2.97 -19.54
CA ASP A 484 -3.67 2.61 -20.47
C ASP A 484 -3.60 1.13 -20.89
N THR A 485 -4.64 0.66 -21.59
CA THR A 485 -4.71 -0.73 -22.07
C THR A 485 -3.72 -1.05 -23.20
N SER A 486 -2.99 -0.05 -23.70
CA SER A 486 -1.84 -0.20 -24.59
C SER A 486 -0.50 -0.19 -23.83
N THR A 487 -0.54 -0.23 -22.49
CA THR A 487 0.61 -0.23 -21.57
C THR A 487 1.45 1.06 -21.59
N VAL A 488 0.85 2.19 -21.96
CA VAL A 488 1.48 3.52 -21.95
C VAL A 488 0.97 4.34 -20.76
N SER A 489 1.87 5.08 -20.11
CA SER A 489 1.51 5.99 -19.03
C SER A 489 0.78 7.23 -19.55
N GLN A 490 -0.32 7.61 -18.91
CA GLN A 490 -1.08 8.82 -19.18
C GLN A 490 -1.30 9.59 -17.88
N TRP A 491 -1.07 10.91 -17.89
CA TRP A 491 -1.40 11.73 -16.73
C TRP A 491 -2.89 11.60 -16.40
N ALA A 492 -3.22 11.42 -15.12
CA ALA A 492 -4.60 11.28 -14.72
C ALA A 492 -5.32 12.63 -14.85
N ASN A 493 -6.57 12.61 -15.31
CA ASN A 493 -7.47 13.77 -15.27
C ASN A 493 -8.52 13.48 -14.21
N LEU A 494 -8.25 13.90 -12.97
CA LEU A 494 -9.01 13.51 -11.81
C LEU A 494 -10.23 14.40 -11.59
N THR A 495 -11.34 13.75 -11.24
CA THR A 495 -12.55 14.35 -10.69
C THR A 495 -12.52 14.28 -9.18
N LYS A 496 -12.94 15.35 -8.51
CA LYS A 496 -12.97 15.47 -7.05
C LYS A 496 -14.14 14.69 -6.45
N TYR A 497 -13.91 14.04 -5.32
CA TYR A 497 -14.95 13.48 -4.45
C TYR A 497 -14.63 13.74 -2.97
N GLU A 498 -15.61 14.25 -2.24
CA GLU A 498 -15.58 14.53 -0.81
C GLU A 498 -16.86 13.94 -0.19
N SER A 499 -16.76 13.04 0.78
CA SER A 499 -17.94 12.52 1.48
C SER A 499 -18.62 13.60 2.32
N ASP A 500 -17.82 14.46 2.94
CA ASP A 500 -18.26 15.56 3.77
C ASP A 500 -17.28 16.73 3.62
N PRO A 501 -17.59 17.72 2.77
CA PRO A 501 -16.69 18.83 2.47
C PRO A 501 -16.51 19.80 3.64
N ASP A 502 -17.35 19.73 4.69
CA ASP A 502 -17.19 20.54 5.89
C ASP A 502 -16.09 19.96 6.80
N CYS A 503 -15.82 18.66 6.71
CA CYS A 503 -14.77 18.01 7.49
C CYS A 503 -13.48 17.77 6.69
N TYR A 504 -13.64 17.14 5.52
CA TYR A 504 -12.55 16.54 4.76
C TYR A 504 -12.62 17.05 3.33
N THR A 505 -11.54 17.71 2.92
CA THR A 505 -11.50 18.42 1.64
C THR A 505 -10.45 17.83 0.73
N ALA A 506 -10.63 18.00 -0.57
CA ALA A 506 -9.66 17.68 -1.61
C ALA A 506 -9.50 18.86 -2.58
N THR A 507 -8.28 19.08 -3.05
CA THR A 507 -7.96 20.07 -4.09
C THR A 507 -7.13 19.38 -5.16
N ILE A 508 -7.63 19.37 -6.39
CA ILE A 508 -7.03 18.65 -7.52
C ILE A 508 -6.38 19.63 -8.48
N ASN A 509 -5.22 19.26 -9.01
CA ASN A 509 -4.61 19.94 -10.13
C ASN A 509 -4.24 18.93 -11.23
N ASN A 510 -4.94 19.06 -12.37
CA ASN A 510 -4.71 18.28 -13.58
C ASN A 510 -3.78 19.00 -14.57
N ILE A 511 -2.95 19.94 -14.11
CA ILE A 511 -1.92 20.60 -14.92
C ILE A 511 -0.58 19.92 -14.67
N TYR A 512 -0.09 19.23 -15.69
CA TYR A 512 0.98 18.25 -15.60
C TYR A 512 2.39 18.85 -15.67
N GLY A 513 2.69 19.79 -14.78
CA GLY A 513 4.03 20.36 -14.65
C GLY A 513 5.06 19.37 -14.11
N SER A 514 6.15 19.84 -13.50
CA SER A 514 7.20 18.95 -12.96
C SER A 514 6.72 18.04 -11.82
N TRP A 515 5.51 18.28 -11.31
CA TRP A 515 4.86 17.52 -10.25
C TRP A 515 3.80 16.52 -10.75
N GLY A 516 3.52 16.52 -12.07
CA GLY A 516 2.44 15.73 -12.67
C GLY A 516 1.04 16.15 -12.21
N THR A 517 0.04 15.31 -12.46
CA THR A 517 -1.25 15.42 -11.76
C THR A 517 -1.05 15.21 -10.28
N TYR A 518 -1.70 16.02 -9.47
CA TYR A 518 -1.65 15.88 -8.02
C TYR A 518 -2.96 16.29 -7.34
N LEU A 519 -3.09 15.87 -6.08
CA LEU A 519 -4.12 16.35 -5.18
C LEU A 519 -3.57 16.61 -3.78
N TYR A 520 -4.08 17.65 -3.14
CA TYR A 520 -4.05 17.81 -1.68
C TYR A 520 -5.34 17.25 -1.11
N PHE A 521 -5.28 16.64 0.07
CA PHE A 521 -6.45 16.12 0.77
C PHE A 521 -6.22 16.11 2.28
N GLY A 522 -7.31 16.08 3.04
CA GLY A 522 -7.28 15.91 4.49
C GLY A 522 -8.32 16.75 5.22
N GLY A 523 -8.25 16.71 6.55
CA GLY A 523 -9.05 17.55 7.43
C GLY A 523 -8.95 17.12 8.90
N PRO A 524 -9.32 18.01 9.85
CA PRO A 524 -8.99 17.85 11.26
C PRO A 524 -9.89 16.85 12.01
N LYS A 525 -11.19 16.83 11.71
CA LYS A 525 -12.21 15.91 12.24
C LYS A 525 -13.58 16.19 11.61
N CYS A 526 -14.43 15.17 11.53
CA CYS A 526 -15.88 15.36 11.48
C CYS A 526 -16.48 15.46 12.88
N ASN A 527 -17.52 16.29 13.04
CA ASN A 527 -18.32 16.40 14.26
C ASN A 527 -19.50 15.44 14.24
#